data_AF-A0A432GJ92-F1
#
_entry.id   AF-A0A432GJ92-F1
#
_cell.length_a   1.000
_cell.length_b   1.000
_cell.length_c   1.000
_cell.angle_alpha   90.00
_cell.angle_beta   90.00
_cell.angle_gamma   90.00
#
_symmetry.space_group_name_H-M   'P 1'
#
loop_
_entity.id
_entity.type
_entity.pdbx_description
1 polymer ?
#
loop_
_entity_poly.entity_id
_entity_poly.type
_entity_poly.pdbx_seq_one_letter_code
_entity_poly.pdbx_strand_id
1 'polypeptide(L)'
;MRLKFFLQYLPGLGIALCFSSSSIFIRYGLETIPSPLFGVTVGMTFCTVTYGFILLIRYLFGIETQKYFSYSRKEVVLLFIAGIFVGFGTLSRWVAIDLAPIGIVIGLSGLTIPVVLILSPIFMGRKVENVTLRVWLGAGLITSGASIITIYG
;
A
#
# COMPACT_ATOMS: atom_id res chain seq x y z
N MET A 1 25.33 -13.75 6.91
CA MET A 1 24.06 -14.24 6.32
C MET A 1 22.82 -13.62 7.00
N ARG A 2 22.73 -13.56 8.33
CA ARG A 2 21.59 -12.95 9.07
C ARG A 2 21.35 -11.44 8.81
N LEU A 3 22.40 -10.65 8.61
CA LEU A 3 22.28 -9.19 8.40
C LEU A 3 21.58 -8.82 7.07
N LYS A 4 21.86 -9.57 5.99
CA LYS A 4 21.21 -9.35 4.69
C LYS A 4 19.72 -9.68 4.72
N PHE A 5 19.33 -10.71 5.48
CA PHE A 5 17.91 -10.99 5.74
C PHE A 5 17.25 -9.86 6.53
N PHE A 6 17.88 -9.36 7.59
CA PHE A 6 17.33 -8.26 8.39
C PHE A 6 17.15 -6.97 7.55
N LEU A 7 18.11 -6.67 6.68
CA LEU A 7 18.04 -5.54 5.75
C LEU A 7 16.90 -5.64 4.72
N GLN A 8 16.44 -6.85 4.37
CA GLN A 8 15.31 -7.04 3.45
C GLN A 8 13.95 -6.81 4.14
N TYR A 9 13.84 -7.08 5.44
CA TYR A 9 12.61 -6.83 6.20
C TYR A 9 12.45 -5.37 6.61
N LEU A 10 13.54 -4.61 6.70
CA LEU A 10 13.53 -3.23 7.18
C LEU A 10 12.64 -2.30 6.34
N PRO A 11 12.65 -2.33 4.99
CA PRO A 11 11.70 -1.57 4.17
C PRO A 11 10.25 -1.99 4.43
N GLY A 12 9.98 -3.28 4.59
CA GLY A 12 8.65 -3.79 4.90
C GLY A 12 8.11 -3.29 6.25
N LEU A 13 8.97 -3.29 7.28
CA LEU A 13 8.65 -2.70 8.58
C LEU A 13 8.43 -1.18 8.49
N GLY A 14 9.27 -0.47 7.73
CA GLY A 14 9.10 0.95 7.47
C GLY A 14 7.76 1.28 6.81
N ILE A 15 7.36 0.49 5.80
CA ILE A 15 6.05 0.60 5.17
C ILE A 15 4.94 0.36 6.20
N ALA A 16 5.02 -0.70 6.99
CA ALA A 16 4.00 -1.00 8.00
C ALA A 16 3.85 0.14 9.02
N LEU A 17 4.95 0.71 9.50
CA LEU A 17 4.95 1.84 10.43
C LEU A 17 4.36 3.10 9.81
N CYS A 18 4.82 3.50 8.63
CA CYS A 18 4.34 4.70 7.95
C CYS A 18 2.87 4.56 7.52
N PHE A 19 2.50 3.42 6.96
CA PHE A 19 1.14 3.18 6.48
C PHE A 19 0.14 3.10 7.63
N SER A 20 0.50 2.41 8.72
CA SER A 20 -0.39 2.29 9.89
C SER A 20 -0.54 3.63 10.61
N SER A 21 0.58 4.34 10.87
CA SER A 21 0.54 5.65 11.55
C SER A 21 -0.19 6.72 10.73
N SER A 22 -0.13 6.66 9.39
CA SER A 22 -0.89 7.57 8.52
C SER A 22 -2.38 7.60 8.85
N SER A 23 -2.98 6.47 9.26
CA SER A 23 -4.42 6.39 9.57
C SER A 23 -4.82 7.32 10.71
N ILE A 24 -3.94 7.48 11.70
CA ILE A 24 -4.14 8.34 12.87
C ILE A 24 -4.11 9.81 12.44
N PHE A 25 -3.09 10.19 11.67
CA PHE A 25 -2.96 11.55 11.15
C PHE A 25 -4.07 11.92 10.16
N ILE A 26 -4.52 10.97 9.34
CA ILE A 26 -5.67 11.16 8.44
C ILE A 26 -6.91 11.47 9.27
N ARG A 27 -7.25 10.63 10.27
CA ARG A 27 -8.43 10.87 11.12
C ARG A 27 -8.36 12.26 11.77
N TYR A 28 -7.22 12.60 12.37
CA TYR A 28 -7.03 13.90 13.01
C TYR A 28 -7.15 15.06 12.01
N GLY A 29 -6.58 14.92 10.81
CA GLY A 29 -6.69 15.93 9.76
C GLY A 29 -8.14 16.13 9.28
N LEU A 30 -8.90 15.04 9.18
CA LEU A 30 -10.30 15.07 8.75
C LEU A 30 -11.24 15.77 9.76
N GLU A 31 -10.88 15.87 11.04
CA GLU A 31 -11.64 16.68 12.00
C GLU A 31 -11.63 18.18 11.66
N THR A 32 -10.60 18.63 10.92
CA THR A 32 -10.43 20.05 10.54
C THR A 32 -10.73 20.34 9.08
N ILE A 33 -10.71 19.31 8.22
CA ILE A 33 -10.89 19.44 6.77
C ILE A 33 -12.33 19.10 6.40
N PRO A 34 -13.03 19.91 5.59
CA PRO A 34 -14.45 19.73 5.31
C PRO A 34 -14.80 18.51 4.45
N SER A 35 -13.81 17.88 3.80
CA SER A 35 -14.05 16.72 2.93
C SER A 35 -12.84 15.78 2.85
N PRO A 36 -13.04 14.45 2.96
CA PRO A 36 -11.98 13.47 2.77
C PRO A 36 -11.41 13.45 1.36
N LEU A 37 -12.20 13.80 0.34
CA LEU A 37 -11.75 13.90 -1.05
C LEU A 37 -10.74 15.04 -1.24
N PHE A 38 -10.93 16.14 -0.51
CA PHE A 38 -9.97 17.25 -0.53
C PHE A 38 -8.66 16.83 0.14
N GLY A 39 -8.74 16.25 1.34
CA GLY A 39 -7.57 15.79 2.08
C GLY A 39 -6.69 14.81 1.30
N VAL A 40 -7.31 13.78 0.69
CA VAL A 40 -6.57 12.79 -0.11
C VAL A 40 -5.98 13.40 -1.39
N THR A 41 -6.67 14.35 -2.03
CA THR A 41 -6.15 15.02 -3.24
C THR A 41 -4.92 15.85 -2.91
N VAL A 42 -4.96 16.63 -1.84
CA VAL A 42 -3.81 17.42 -1.36
C VAL A 42 -2.65 16.50 -0.98
N GLY A 43 -2.93 15.44 -0.21
CA GLY A 43 -1.91 14.46 0.18
C GLY A 43 -1.26 13.77 -1.00
N MET A 44 -2.06 13.29 -1.97
CA MET A 44 -1.55 12.65 -3.19
C MET A 44 -0.76 13.60 -4.08
N THR A 45 -1.20 14.85 -4.20
CA THR A 45 -0.47 15.88 -4.95
C THR A 45 0.89 16.13 -4.31
N PHE A 46 0.93 16.29 -2.99
CA PHE A 46 2.18 16.46 -2.26
C PHE A 46 3.12 15.26 -2.47
N CYS A 47 2.63 14.03 -2.28
CA CYS A 47 3.42 12.83 -2.52
C CYS A 47 3.96 12.74 -3.95
N THR A 48 3.13 13.06 -4.96
CA THR A 48 3.51 13.03 -6.38
C THR A 48 4.60 14.06 -6.67
N VAL A 49 4.45 15.29 -6.18
CA VAL A 49 5.43 16.36 -6.37
C VAL A 49 6.75 16.04 -5.65
N THR A 50 6.70 15.60 -4.38
CA THR A 50 7.90 15.24 -3.62
C THR A 50 8.65 14.09 -4.29
N TYR A 51 7.95 13.03 -4.70
CA TYR A 51 8.58 11.90 -5.38
C TYR A 51 9.13 12.30 -6.76
N GLY A 52 8.39 13.11 -7.51
CA GLY A 52 8.85 13.68 -8.78
C GLY A 52 10.12 14.52 -8.62
N PHE A 53 10.22 15.31 -7.56
CA PHE A 53 11.41 16.11 -7.26
C PHE A 53 12.61 15.23 -6.88
N ILE A 54 12.39 14.15 -6.12
CA ILE A 54 13.44 13.17 -5.80
C ILE A 54 13.96 12.52 -7.09
N LEU A 55 13.08 12.12 -8.00
CA LEU A 55 13.47 11.56 -9.30
C LEU A 55 14.23 12.59 -10.14
N LEU A 56 13.76 13.84 -10.17
CA LEU A 56 14.44 14.93 -10.88
C LEU A 56 15.86 15.18 -10.35
N ILE A 57 16.03 15.22 -9.02
CA ILE A 57 17.37 15.34 -8.41
C ILE A 57 18.24 14.15 -8.81
N ARG A 58 17.75 12.92 -8.68
CA ARG A 58 18.53 11.73 -9.05
C ARG A 58 18.96 11.73 -10.51
N TYR A 59 18.09 12.20 -11.39
CA TYR A 59 18.37 12.38 -12.80
C TYR A 59 19.45 13.47 -13.03
N LEU A 60 19.30 14.64 -12.41
CA LEU A 60 20.25 15.75 -12.56
C LEU A 60 21.65 15.43 -12.02
N PHE A 61 21.74 14.68 -10.93
CA PHE A 61 23.00 14.25 -10.33
C PHE A 61 23.59 12.97 -10.96
N GLY A 62 22.96 12.42 -12.01
CA GLY A 62 23.47 11.25 -12.73
C GLY A 62 23.60 9.99 -11.87
N ILE A 63 22.86 9.92 -10.74
CA ILE A 63 22.89 8.78 -9.81
C ILE A 63 22.22 7.57 -10.46
N GLU A 64 21.20 7.81 -11.28
CA GLU A 64 20.58 6.78 -12.12
C GLU A 64 21.29 6.69 -13.48
N THR A 65 21.76 5.49 -13.80
CA THR A 65 22.21 5.17 -15.15
C THR A 65 20.98 5.16 -16.06
N GLN A 66 21.02 5.93 -17.15
CA GLN A 66 20.01 6.08 -18.22
C GLN A 66 19.51 4.77 -18.89
N LYS A 67 19.82 3.60 -18.33
CA LYS A 67 19.63 2.27 -18.93
C LYS A 67 18.19 1.73 -18.91
N TYR A 68 17.22 2.43 -18.31
CA TYR A 68 15.89 1.85 -18.02
C TYR A 68 14.66 2.66 -18.47
N PHE A 69 14.82 3.70 -19.30
CA PHE A 69 13.68 4.41 -19.90
C PHE A 69 13.08 3.71 -21.15
N SER A 70 13.22 2.39 -21.24
CA SER A 70 12.64 1.56 -22.31
C SER A 70 11.40 0.83 -21.77
N TYR A 71 10.36 1.58 -21.40
CA TYR A 71 9.09 0.97 -21.04
C TYR A 71 8.30 0.59 -22.30
N SER A 72 7.87 -0.67 -22.36
CA SER A 72 6.91 -1.09 -23.37
C SER A 72 5.56 -0.40 -23.13
N ARG A 73 4.82 -0.07 -24.20
CA ARG A 73 3.44 0.48 -24.07
C ARG A 73 2.57 -0.38 -23.15
N LYS A 74 2.77 -1.70 -23.16
CA LYS A 74 2.03 -2.63 -22.30
C LYS A 74 2.31 -2.41 -20.82
N GLU A 75 3.56 -2.17 -20.45
CA GLU A 75 3.99 -1.95 -19.06
C GLU A 75 3.44 -0.61 -18.54
N VAL A 76 3.47 0.43 -19.37
CA VAL A 76 2.89 1.73 -19.05
C VAL A 76 1.38 1.62 -18.83
N VAL A 77 0.67 0.90 -19.70
CA VAL A 77 -0.78 0.67 -19.54
C VAL A 77 -1.08 -0.11 -18.26
N LEU A 78 -0.29 -1.15 -17.94
CA LEU A 78 -0.45 -1.90 -16.69
C LEU A 78 -0.21 -1.03 -15.45
N LEU A 79 0.84 -0.20 -15.46
CA LEU A 79 1.11 0.76 -14.38
C LEU A 79 0.00 1.79 -14.24
N PHE A 80 -0.56 2.26 -15.36
CA PHE A 80 -1.68 3.19 -15.35
C PHE A 80 -2.94 2.56 -14.72
N ILE A 81 -3.28 1.33 -15.13
CA ILE A 81 -4.38 0.58 -14.54
C ILE A 81 -4.14 0.35 -13.04
N ALA A 82 -2.93 -0.08 -12.66
CA ALA A 82 -2.57 -0.25 -11.25
C ALA A 82 -2.74 1.07 -10.47
N GLY A 83 -2.35 2.20 -11.05
CA GLY A 83 -2.56 3.53 -10.48
C GLY A 83 -4.03 3.86 -10.24
N ILE A 84 -4.93 3.50 -11.16
CA ILE A 84 -6.38 3.67 -10.98
C ILE A 84 -6.88 2.86 -9.78
N PHE A 85 -6.54 1.57 -9.70
CA PHE A 85 -6.96 0.71 -8.59
C PHE A 85 -6.41 1.19 -7.25
N VAL A 86 -5.14 1.60 -7.19
CA VAL A 86 -4.52 2.15 -5.99
C VAL A 86 -5.14 3.48 -5.60
N GLY A 87 -5.41 4.36 -6.56
CA GLY A 87 -6.09 5.64 -6.34
C GLY A 87 -7.48 5.44 -5.77
N PHE A 88 -8.29 4.58 -6.41
CA PHE A 88 -9.64 4.24 -5.92
C PHE A 88 -9.62 3.59 -4.54
N GLY A 89 -8.70 2.66 -4.29
CA GLY A 89 -8.53 2.03 -2.99
C GLY A 89 -8.13 3.05 -1.90
N THR A 90 -7.27 4.01 -2.23
CA THR A 90 -6.86 5.04 -1.28
C THR A 90 -7.98 6.03 -0.99
N LEU A 91 -8.71 6.46 -2.03
CA LEU A 91 -9.91 7.29 -1.88
C LEU A 91 -10.93 6.61 -0.96
N SER A 92 -11.26 5.35 -1.24
CA SER A 92 -12.20 4.55 -0.45
C SER A 92 -11.74 4.41 1.00
N ARG A 93 -10.43 4.22 1.23
CA ARG A 93 -9.86 4.16 2.58
C ARG A 93 -10.02 5.48 3.35
N TRP A 94 -9.77 6.62 2.72
CA TRP A 94 -9.94 7.93 3.37
C TRP A 94 -11.40 8.19 3.75
N VAL A 95 -12.33 7.85 2.86
CA VAL A 95 -13.77 7.92 3.16
C VAL A 95 -14.15 6.97 4.29
N ALA A 96 -13.63 5.74 4.30
CA ALA A 96 -13.90 4.80 5.38
C ALA A 96 -13.38 5.27 6.74
N ILE A 97 -12.19 5.89 6.78
CA ILE A 97 -11.62 6.47 8.01
C ILE A 97 -12.47 7.63 8.53
N ASP A 98 -13.15 8.36 7.66
CA ASP A 98 -14.08 9.42 8.05
C ASP A 98 -15.36 8.83 8.69
N LEU A 99 -15.92 7.81 8.03
CA LEU A 99 -17.23 7.23 8.39
C LEU A 99 -17.20 6.23 9.55
N ALA A 100 -16.06 5.58 9.81
CA ALA A 100 -15.97 4.48 10.78
C ALA A 100 -14.74 4.61 11.70
N PRO A 101 -14.78 4.00 12.90
CA PRO A 101 -13.62 3.87 13.76
C PRO A 101 -12.38 3.33 13.04
N ILE A 102 -11.22 3.92 13.30
CA ILE A 102 -9.95 3.54 12.68
C ILE A 102 -9.66 2.04 12.86
N GLY A 103 -9.99 1.49 14.03
CA GLY A 103 -9.78 0.06 14.34
C GLY A 103 -10.49 -0.87 13.35
N ILE A 104 -11.76 -0.57 13.02
CA ILE A 104 -12.55 -1.34 12.06
C ILE A 104 -11.94 -1.23 10.66
N VAL A 105 -11.57 -0.01 10.22
CA VAL A 105 -11.02 0.21 8.87
C VAL A 105 -9.65 -0.48 8.69
N ILE A 106 -8.79 -0.41 9.71
CA ILE A 106 -7.50 -1.12 9.71
C ILE A 106 -7.73 -2.64 9.77
N GLY A 107 -8.68 -3.11 10.58
CA GLY A 107 -9.09 -4.51 10.64
C GLY A 107 -9.46 -5.03 9.25
N LEU A 108 -10.40 -4.37 8.58
CA LEU A 108 -10.83 -4.71 7.22
C LEU A 108 -9.69 -4.66 6.19
N SER A 109 -8.70 -3.76 6.37
CA SER A 109 -7.52 -3.72 5.50
C SER A 109 -6.70 -5.03 5.54
N GLY A 110 -6.81 -5.81 6.62
CA GLY A 110 -6.23 -7.15 6.74
C GLY A 110 -6.75 -8.16 5.70
N LEU A 111 -7.93 -7.92 5.12
CA LEU A 111 -8.47 -8.74 4.01
C LEU A 111 -7.64 -8.62 2.73
N THR A 112 -6.74 -7.65 2.63
CA THR A 112 -5.77 -7.58 1.51
C THR A 112 -4.90 -8.83 1.44
N ILE A 113 -4.60 -9.47 2.58
CA ILE A 113 -3.72 -10.64 2.63
C ILE A 113 -4.30 -11.83 1.85
N PRO A 114 -5.51 -12.34 2.13
CA PRO A 114 -6.07 -13.44 1.34
C PRO A 114 -6.27 -13.05 -0.13
N VAL A 115 -6.65 -11.79 -0.42
CA VAL A 115 -6.79 -11.31 -1.80
C VAL A 115 -5.46 -11.43 -2.55
N VAL A 116 -4.36 -10.96 -1.96
CA VAL A 116 -3.03 -11.07 -2.57
C VAL A 116 -2.62 -12.54 -2.73
N LEU A 117 -2.77 -13.38 -1.69
CA LEU A 117 -2.40 -14.80 -1.76
C LEU A 117 -3.16 -15.59 -2.83
N ILE A 118 -4.38 -15.18 -3.17
CA ILE A 118 -5.18 -15.79 -4.23
C ILE A 118 -4.75 -15.25 -5.60
N LEU A 119 -4.65 -13.93 -5.74
CA LEU A 119 -4.44 -13.28 -7.04
C LEU A 119 -2.99 -13.38 -7.51
N SER A 120 -2.02 -13.38 -6.60
CA SER A 120 -0.61 -13.37 -6.96
C SER A 120 -0.16 -14.62 -7.73
N PRO A 121 -0.52 -15.87 -7.39
CA PRO A 121 -0.17 -17.02 -8.23
C PRO A 121 -0.91 -17.04 -9.57
N ILE A 122 -2.06 -16.36 -9.67
CA ILE A 122 -2.84 -16.25 -10.92
C ILE A 122 -2.13 -15.30 -11.89
N PHE A 123 -1.68 -14.14 -11.42
CA PHE A 123 -1.07 -13.12 -12.28
C PHE A 123 0.44 -13.30 -12.47
N MET A 124 1.18 -13.75 -11.45
CA MET A 124 2.65 -13.89 -11.51
C MET A 124 3.10 -15.32 -11.80
N GLY A 125 2.18 -16.29 -11.73
CA GLY A 125 2.45 -17.70 -11.92
C GLY A 125 3.06 -18.36 -10.66
N ARG A 126 2.67 -19.62 -10.41
CA ARG A 126 3.09 -20.41 -9.23
C ARG A 126 4.61 -20.66 -9.12
N LYS A 127 5.39 -20.34 -10.14
CA LYS A 127 6.86 -20.45 -10.11
C LYS A 127 7.52 -19.25 -9.42
N VAL A 128 6.86 -18.08 -9.42
CA VAL A 128 7.36 -16.85 -8.81
C VAL A 128 6.93 -16.77 -7.34
N GLU A 129 5.71 -17.18 -7.03
CA GLU A 129 5.20 -17.26 -5.65
C GLU A 129 4.56 -18.62 -5.35
N ASN A 130 5.15 -19.36 -4.40
CA ASN A 130 4.58 -20.58 -3.85
C ASN A 130 3.94 -20.29 -2.49
N VAL A 131 2.62 -20.18 -2.47
CA VAL A 131 1.86 -20.01 -1.24
C VAL A 131 1.77 -21.34 -0.50
N THR A 132 2.55 -21.50 0.57
CA THR A 132 2.58 -22.72 1.38
C THR A 132 1.44 -22.76 2.40
N LEU A 133 1.13 -23.95 2.94
CA LEU A 133 0.12 -24.11 3.99
C LEU A 133 0.42 -23.25 5.24
N ARG A 134 1.69 -23.02 5.57
CA ARG A 134 2.10 -22.16 6.69
C ARG A 134 1.70 -20.69 6.45
N VAL A 135 1.80 -20.22 5.21
CA VAL A 135 1.38 -18.86 4.83
C VAL A 135 -0.14 -18.72 4.94
N TRP A 136 -0.89 -19.74 4.51
CA TRP A 136 -2.35 -19.78 4.67
C TRP A 136 -2.80 -19.77 6.13
N LEU A 137 -2.12 -20.52 7.01
CA LEU A 137 -2.42 -20.50 8.45
C LEU A 137 -2.15 -19.11 9.05
N GLY A 138 -1.05 -18.46 8.66
CA GLY A 138 -0.76 -17.08 9.06
C GLY A 138 -1.82 -16.09 8.57
N ALA A 139 -2.24 -16.19 7.31
CA ALA A 139 -3.31 -15.37 6.75
C ALA A 139 -4.65 -15.62 7.44
N GLY A 140 -4.96 -16.87 7.79
CA GLY A 140 -6.14 -17.23 8.58
C GLY A 140 -6.15 -16.56 9.94
N LEU A 141 -5.01 -16.51 10.63
CA LEU A 141 -4.88 -15.83 11.92
C LEU A 141 -5.07 -14.31 11.81
N ILE A 142 -4.54 -13.69 10.75
CA ILE A 142 -4.67 -12.24 10.56
C ILE A 142 -6.11 -11.87 10.19
N THR A 143 -6.73 -12.65 9.31
CA THR A 143 -8.13 -12.44 8.89
C THR A 143 -9.13 -12.71 10.00
N SER A 144 -8.88 -13.70 10.87
CA SER A 144 -9.71 -13.93 12.05
C SER A 144 -9.58 -12.79 13.06
N GLY A 145 -8.35 -12.30 13.33
CA GLY A 145 -8.13 -11.11 14.16
C GLY A 145 -8.82 -9.86 13.61
N ALA A 146 -8.71 -9.62 12.30
CA ALA A 146 -9.42 -8.55 11.60
C ALA A 146 -10.96 -8.65 11.75
N SER A 147 -11.50 -9.86 11.63
CA SER A 147 -12.94 -10.12 11.76
C SER A 147 -13.42 -9.87 13.18
N ILE A 148 -12.66 -10.29 14.19
CA ILE A 148 -12.97 -10.02 15.61
C ILE A 148 -13.01 -8.51 15.87
N ILE A 149 -12.00 -7.75 15.40
CA ILE A 149 -11.98 -6.29 15.55
C ILE A 149 -13.18 -5.66 14.85
N THR A 150 -13.56 -6.15 13.67
CA THR A 150 -14.67 -5.60 12.89
C THR A 150 -16.04 -5.85 13.53
N ILE A 151 -16.22 -7.00 14.20
CA ILE A 151 -17.50 -7.40 14.79
C ILE A 151 -17.67 -6.83 16.20
N TYR A 152 -16.58 -6.73 16.97
CA TYR A 152 -16.62 -6.42 18.41
C TYR A 152 -15.93 -5.10 18.80
N GLY A 153 -15.27 -4.42 17.86
CA GLY A 153 -14.61 -3.12 18.08
C GLY A 153 -15.46 -1.96 17.58
#